data_AF-A0A410G0G4-F1
#
_entry.id   AF-A0A410G0G4-F1
#
_cell.length_a   1.000
_cell.length_b   1.000
_cell.length_c   1.000
_cell.angle_alpha   90.00
_cell.angle_beta   90.00
_cell.angle_gamma   90.00
#
_symmetry.space_group_name_H-M   'P 1'
#
loop_
_entity.id
_entity.type
_entity.pdbx_description
1 polymer ?
#
loop_
_entity_poly.entity_id
_entity_poly.type
_entity_poly.pdbx_seq_one_letter_code
_entity_poly.pdbx_strand_id
1 'polypeptide(L)'
;MTICFGFAQNTNSENSKDPSYNEMENTIEIKDSSFVIAADPKEVYTGLFKDGEPYEGYFKSEDDEIFWVELYQQGKKIQQYSFDILKLLKKMESEDFIGNERFVLDQNGEYRDEKAFNGYFISQVGNGFLTKTYKDGKTTKIVGDMFAMHYYNRYTAELRGKDIFFSYTEAPDSALRIFSKNAKTYIEILVNNKVVGDNHFSYDAILQMQPDFVLKAFKINGQIIGVSTSKDIDFDSHQSMFMLFQRFAVSSQLNSFKYDEPSDILDNLLEILFEEDTDEFDDAKIIAFLTSDEKGAIENGIIWEEENGDQGIYKIYKDGKVIKEGMSTLNDFQNLKYEDLFEFE
;
A
#
# COMPACT_ATOMS: atom_id res chain seq x y z
N MET A 1 -1.35 16.82 3.26
CA MET A 1 -2.09 17.46 2.16
C MET A 1 -3.50 17.70 2.64
N THR A 2 -3.90 18.94 2.93
CA THR A 2 -5.26 19.22 3.44
C THR A 2 -6.18 19.36 2.24
N ILE A 3 -6.92 18.30 1.92
CA ILE A 3 -7.96 18.36 0.91
C ILE A 3 -9.20 18.96 1.57
N CYS A 4 -9.46 20.23 1.26
CA CYS A 4 -10.73 20.85 1.59
C CYS A 4 -11.75 20.41 0.54
N PHE A 5 -12.69 19.53 0.93
CA PHE A 5 -13.92 19.33 0.18
C PHE A 5 -14.74 20.63 0.24
N GLY A 6 -14.48 21.53 -0.70
CA GLY A 6 -15.40 22.61 -1.02
C GLY A 6 -16.60 21.98 -1.70
N PHE A 7 -17.74 21.96 -1.00
CA PHE A 7 -19.03 21.65 -1.61
C PHE A 7 -19.34 22.71 -2.67
N ALA A 8 -18.92 22.47 -3.92
CA ALA A 8 -19.38 23.24 -5.06
C ALA A 8 -20.82 22.77 -5.35
N GLN A 9 -21.79 23.62 -5.05
CA GLN A 9 -23.14 23.44 -5.56
C GLN A 9 -23.08 23.50 -7.08
N ASN A 10 -23.27 22.34 -7.71
CA ASN A 10 -23.25 22.20 -9.15
C ASN A 10 -24.44 22.96 -9.75
N THR A 11 -24.17 24.06 -10.45
CA THR A 11 -25.17 24.81 -11.20
C THR A 11 -25.40 24.11 -12.53
N ASN A 12 -26.51 23.37 -12.62
CA ASN A 12 -27.24 22.95 -13.84
C ASN A 12 -26.44 22.93 -15.15
N SER A 13 -25.84 21.80 -15.48
CA SER A 13 -25.76 21.34 -16.88
C SER A 13 -26.82 20.25 -17.07
N GLU A 14 -27.72 20.42 -18.04
CA GLU A 14 -28.74 19.43 -18.43
C GLU A 14 -28.08 18.13 -18.92
N ASN A 15 -27.74 17.23 -18.00
CA ASN A 15 -27.46 15.83 -18.30
C ASN A 15 -28.80 15.09 -18.36
N SER A 16 -29.45 15.07 -19.54
CA SER A 16 -30.66 14.28 -19.75
C SER A 16 -30.33 12.79 -19.85
N LYS A 17 -30.38 12.08 -18.73
CA LYS A 17 -30.56 10.62 -18.73
C LYS A 17 -32.02 10.32 -19.07
N ASP A 18 -32.42 10.48 -20.34
CA ASP A 18 -33.78 10.16 -20.77
C ASP A 18 -33.83 8.74 -21.33
N PRO A 19 -34.31 7.74 -20.57
CA PRO A 19 -34.46 6.40 -21.08
C PRO A 19 -35.56 6.35 -22.14
N SER A 20 -35.29 5.68 -23.27
CA SER A 20 -36.32 5.34 -24.26
C SER A 20 -36.66 3.85 -24.14
N TYR A 21 -37.94 3.51 -24.00
CA TYR A 21 -38.42 2.14 -23.78
C TYR A 21 -39.05 1.54 -25.04
N ASN A 22 -38.69 0.31 -25.38
CA ASN A 22 -39.31 -0.47 -26.45
C ASN A 22 -39.98 -1.73 -25.90
N GLU A 23 -41.32 -1.71 -25.84
CA GLU A 23 -42.17 -2.79 -25.31
C GLU A 23 -42.06 -4.11 -26.09
N MET A 24 -41.69 -4.10 -27.38
CA MET A 24 -41.65 -5.32 -28.20
C MET A 24 -40.42 -6.20 -27.94
N GLU A 25 -39.33 -5.61 -27.46
CA GLU A 25 -38.05 -6.31 -27.21
C GLU A 25 -37.62 -6.29 -25.74
N ASN A 26 -38.42 -5.65 -24.87
CA ASN A 26 -38.11 -5.40 -23.46
C ASN A 26 -36.71 -4.77 -23.27
N THR A 27 -36.45 -3.72 -24.05
CA THR A 27 -35.17 -3.00 -24.06
C THR A 27 -35.32 -1.55 -23.61
N ILE A 28 -34.30 -1.04 -22.92
CA ILE A 28 -34.17 0.35 -22.50
C ILE A 28 -32.86 0.90 -23.04
N GLU A 29 -32.91 1.99 -23.80
CA GLU A 29 -31.71 2.71 -24.25
C GLU A 29 -31.40 3.87 -23.30
N ILE A 30 -30.14 4.01 -22.90
CA ILE A 30 -29.58 5.14 -22.15
C ILE A 30 -28.54 5.88 -22.97
N LYS A 31 -28.40 7.18 -22.71
CA LYS A 31 -27.41 8.07 -23.32
C LYS A 31 -26.65 8.83 -22.25
N ASP A 32 -25.34 8.93 -22.41
CA ASP A 32 -24.46 9.67 -21.49
C ASP A 32 -23.43 10.50 -22.28
N SER A 33 -23.26 11.76 -21.86
CA SER A 33 -22.33 12.72 -22.47
C SER A 33 -21.35 13.30 -21.44
N SER A 34 -21.32 12.76 -20.21
CA SER A 34 -20.51 13.29 -19.10
C SER A 34 -19.02 12.95 -19.18
N PHE A 35 -18.63 11.99 -20.04
CA PHE A 35 -17.24 11.50 -20.16
C PHE A 35 -16.83 11.30 -21.62
N VAL A 36 -15.52 11.28 -21.90
CA VAL A 36 -14.93 10.93 -23.19
C VAL A 36 -13.98 9.75 -22.99
N ILE A 37 -14.16 8.69 -23.78
CA ILE A 37 -13.22 7.57 -23.84
C ILE A 37 -12.10 7.94 -24.81
N ALA A 38 -10.85 8.04 -24.33
CA ALA A 38 -9.73 8.52 -25.14
C ALA A 38 -9.45 7.64 -26.36
N ALA A 39 -9.66 6.32 -26.24
CA ALA A 39 -9.46 5.36 -27.33
C ALA A 39 -10.58 5.36 -28.39
N ASP A 40 -11.77 5.87 -28.06
CA ASP A 40 -12.93 5.94 -28.95
C ASP A 40 -13.79 7.19 -28.62
N PRO A 41 -13.31 8.39 -28.99
CA PRO A 41 -13.97 9.64 -28.61
C PRO A 41 -15.32 9.82 -29.30
N LYS A 42 -16.38 10.06 -28.52
CA LYS A 42 -17.75 10.31 -29.00
C LYS A 42 -18.39 11.45 -28.23
N GLU A 43 -19.29 12.16 -28.90
CA GLU A 43 -20.11 13.18 -28.25
C GLU A 43 -21.08 12.56 -27.24
N VAL A 44 -21.73 11.45 -27.62
CA VAL A 44 -22.70 10.73 -26.79
C VAL A 44 -22.37 9.23 -26.82
N TYR A 45 -22.39 8.59 -25.67
CA TYR A 45 -22.26 7.15 -25.51
C TYR A 45 -23.63 6.54 -25.22
N THR A 46 -23.94 5.42 -25.88
CA THR A 46 -25.23 4.73 -25.77
C THR A 46 -25.06 3.37 -25.08
N GLY A 47 -26.02 3.00 -24.24
CA GLY A 47 -26.13 1.67 -23.63
C GLY A 47 -27.54 1.12 -23.81
N LEU A 48 -27.67 -0.18 -24.08
CA LEU A 48 -28.93 -0.89 -24.25
C LEU A 48 -29.06 -1.95 -23.16
N PHE A 49 -30.04 -1.79 -22.28
CA PHE A 49 -30.47 -2.85 -21.39
C PHE A 49 -31.39 -3.82 -22.13
N LYS A 50 -31.28 -5.10 -21.79
CA LYS A 50 -32.22 -6.14 -22.21
C LYS A 50 -32.62 -6.93 -20.96
N ASP A 51 -33.92 -7.05 -20.73
CA ASP A 51 -34.45 -7.74 -19.53
C ASP A 51 -33.92 -7.16 -18.20
N GLY A 52 -33.64 -5.86 -18.18
CA GLY A 52 -33.12 -5.14 -17.00
C GLY A 52 -31.61 -5.20 -16.81
N GLU A 53 -30.89 -5.97 -17.63
CA GLU A 53 -29.43 -6.15 -17.53
C GLU A 53 -28.69 -5.45 -18.68
N PRO A 54 -27.47 -4.92 -18.46
CA PRO A 54 -26.63 -4.37 -19.52
C PRO A 54 -26.39 -5.40 -20.65
N TYR A 55 -26.69 -5.02 -21.89
CA TYR A 55 -26.61 -5.93 -23.04
C TYR A 55 -25.62 -5.46 -24.11
N GLU A 56 -25.74 -4.22 -24.57
CA GLU A 56 -24.90 -3.68 -25.65
C GLU A 56 -24.53 -2.22 -25.37
N GLY A 57 -23.27 -1.83 -25.58
CA GLY A 57 -22.82 -0.45 -25.42
C GLY A 57 -22.23 -0.13 -24.05
N TYR A 58 -22.27 1.15 -23.67
CA TYR A 58 -21.47 1.70 -22.57
C TYR A 58 -22.33 1.97 -21.32
N PHE A 59 -21.84 1.55 -20.16
CA PHE A 59 -22.53 1.68 -18.89
C PHE A 59 -21.59 2.26 -17.83
N LYS A 60 -21.94 3.44 -17.31
CA LYS A 60 -21.22 4.12 -16.23
C LYS A 60 -21.54 3.44 -14.89
N SER A 61 -20.53 3.30 -14.01
CA SER A 61 -20.75 2.95 -12.60
C SER A 61 -21.56 4.05 -11.88
N GLU A 62 -22.21 3.69 -10.75
CA GLU A 62 -23.21 4.55 -10.10
C GLU A 62 -22.67 5.83 -9.45
N ASP A 63 -21.36 5.90 -9.18
CA ASP A 63 -20.71 7.07 -8.58
C ASP A 63 -20.55 8.22 -9.60
N ASP A 64 -20.85 9.45 -9.19
CA ASP A 64 -20.82 10.60 -10.08
C ASP A 64 -19.46 11.32 -10.14
N GLU A 65 -18.63 11.20 -9.10
CA GLU A 65 -17.34 11.89 -8.99
C GLU A 65 -16.18 11.00 -9.42
N ILE A 66 -16.17 9.74 -8.99
CA ILE A 66 -15.15 8.76 -9.37
C ILE A 66 -15.82 7.54 -9.95
N PHE A 67 -15.69 7.34 -11.26
CA PHE A 67 -16.40 6.30 -11.97
C PHE A 67 -15.54 5.60 -13.01
N TRP A 68 -16.07 4.49 -13.51
CA TRP A 68 -15.60 3.81 -14.69
C TRP A 68 -16.77 3.48 -15.60
N VAL A 69 -16.44 3.11 -16.84
CA VAL A 69 -17.41 2.76 -17.86
C VAL A 69 -17.11 1.36 -18.35
N GLU A 70 -18.10 0.48 -18.30
CA GLU A 70 -18.01 -0.86 -18.86
C GLU A 70 -18.63 -0.90 -20.25
N LEU A 71 -17.96 -1.55 -21.19
CA LEU A 71 -18.47 -1.84 -22.52
C LEU A 71 -18.96 -3.28 -22.58
N TYR A 72 -20.21 -3.44 -22.97
CA TYR A 72 -20.88 -4.72 -23.15
C TYR A 72 -21.11 -5.02 -24.63
N GLN A 73 -20.96 -6.30 -24.97
CA GLN A 73 -21.37 -6.84 -26.27
C GLN A 73 -22.15 -8.13 -26.02
N GLN A 74 -23.38 -8.19 -26.50
CA GLN A 74 -24.28 -9.35 -26.31
C GLN A 74 -24.39 -9.84 -24.85
N GLY A 75 -24.44 -8.91 -23.89
CA GLY A 75 -24.55 -9.21 -22.46
C GLY A 75 -23.23 -9.55 -21.77
N LYS A 76 -22.10 -9.49 -22.46
CA LYS A 76 -20.78 -9.78 -21.88
C LYS A 76 -19.93 -8.52 -21.78
N LYS A 77 -19.29 -8.32 -20.62
CA LYS A 77 -18.26 -7.30 -20.44
C LYS A 77 -17.07 -7.63 -21.34
N ILE A 78 -16.69 -6.68 -22.19
CA ILE A 78 -15.51 -6.83 -23.05
C ILE A 78 -14.41 -5.84 -22.70
N GLN A 79 -14.76 -4.65 -22.20
CA GLN A 79 -13.78 -3.65 -21.76
C GLN A 79 -14.26 -2.85 -20.54
N GLN A 80 -13.29 -2.33 -19.79
CA GLN A 80 -13.50 -1.30 -18.77
C GLN A 80 -12.68 -0.06 -19.16
N TYR A 81 -13.24 1.12 -18.93
CA TYR A 81 -12.58 2.40 -19.16
C TYR A 81 -12.59 3.22 -17.86
N SER A 82 -11.44 3.75 -17.48
CA SER A 82 -11.25 4.50 -16.24
C SER A 82 -10.21 5.60 -16.43
N PHE A 83 -9.80 6.22 -15.33
CA PHE A 83 -8.72 7.21 -15.29
C PHE A 83 -7.90 7.01 -14.01
N ASP A 84 -6.72 7.62 -13.99
CA ASP A 84 -5.92 7.70 -12.76
C ASP A 84 -6.50 8.74 -11.80
N ILE A 85 -7.00 8.30 -10.64
CA ILE A 85 -7.60 9.16 -9.61
C ILE A 85 -6.65 10.29 -9.17
N LEU A 86 -5.37 10.01 -8.91
CA LEU A 86 -4.40 11.04 -8.52
C LEU A 86 -4.21 12.10 -9.60
N LYS A 87 -4.24 11.70 -10.88
CA LYS A 87 -4.18 12.67 -11.98
C LYS A 87 -5.44 13.53 -12.02
N LEU A 88 -6.62 12.93 -11.79
CA LEU A 88 -7.87 13.67 -11.69
C LEU A 88 -7.83 14.69 -10.53
N LEU A 89 -7.45 14.25 -9.33
CA LEU A 89 -7.36 15.13 -8.15
C LEU A 89 -6.39 16.29 -8.39
N LYS A 90 -5.19 16.02 -8.91
CA LYS A 90 -4.22 17.07 -9.28
C LYS A 90 -4.76 18.04 -10.32
N LYS A 91 -5.55 17.55 -11.27
CA LYS A 91 -6.20 18.40 -12.28
C LYS A 91 -7.25 19.29 -11.62
N MET A 92 -8.09 18.75 -10.73
CA MET A 92 -9.12 19.49 -10.01
C MET A 92 -8.55 20.56 -9.07
N GLU A 93 -7.36 20.32 -8.50
CA GLU A 93 -6.63 21.29 -7.68
C GLU A 93 -5.95 22.39 -8.50
N SER A 94 -5.78 22.21 -9.81
CA SER A 94 -5.12 23.20 -10.66
C SER A 94 -6.04 24.39 -10.93
N GLU A 95 -5.46 25.60 -11.00
CA GLU A 95 -6.19 26.84 -11.31
C GLU A 95 -6.86 26.81 -12.70
N ASP A 96 -6.41 25.91 -13.57
CA ASP A 96 -6.92 25.73 -14.93
C ASP A 96 -8.16 24.80 -14.99
N PHE A 97 -8.65 24.27 -13.86
CA PHE A 97 -9.82 23.40 -13.87
C PHE A 97 -11.11 24.17 -14.18
N ILE A 98 -11.63 23.98 -15.38
CA ILE A 98 -12.96 24.45 -15.77
C ILE A 98 -13.97 23.37 -15.36
N GLY A 99 -14.83 23.67 -14.39
CA GLY A 99 -15.79 22.70 -13.81
C GLY A 99 -16.80 22.05 -14.77
N ASN A 100 -16.79 22.43 -16.06
CA ASN A 100 -17.65 21.88 -17.11
C ASN A 100 -16.89 20.93 -18.06
N GLU A 101 -15.64 20.59 -17.78
CA GLU A 101 -14.89 19.65 -18.61
C GLU A 101 -15.40 18.21 -18.41
N ARG A 102 -15.59 17.50 -19.52
CA ARG A 102 -15.89 16.07 -19.50
C ARG A 102 -14.69 15.30 -18.93
N PHE A 103 -14.97 14.28 -18.15
CA PHE A 103 -13.94 13.36 -17.67
C PHE A 103 -13.34 12.58 -18.84
N VAL A 104 -12.02 12.55 -18.94
CA VAL A 104 -11.32 11.77 -19.98
C VAL A 104 -10.90 10.43 -19.39
N LEU A 105 -11.47 9.35 -19.91
CA LEU A 105 -11.13 7.97 -19.54
C LEU A 105 -9.95 7.51 -20.40
N ASP A 106 -8.74 7.60 -19.86
CA ASP A 106 -7.47 7.32 -20.54
C ASP A 106 -6.83 5.97 -20.16
N GLN A 107 -7.46 5.23 -19.24
CA GLN A 107 -7.08 3.88 -18.86
C GLN A 107 -8.12 2.89 -19.38
N ASN A 108 -7.66 1.76 -19.91
CA ASN A 108 -8.53 0.71 -20.42
C ASN A 108 -8.12 -0.67 -19.92
N GLY A 109 -9.11 -1.52 -19.70
CA GLY A 109 -8.99 -2.94 -19.36
C GLY A 109 -9.74 -3.80 -20.39
N GLU A 110 -9.19 -4.96 -20.72
CA GLU A 110 -9.77 -5.99 -21.60
C GLU A 110 -10.22 -7.19 -20.75
N TYR A 111 -11.49 -7.57 -20.89
CA TYR A 111 -11.98 -8.82 -20.34
C TYR A 111 -11.79 -9.95 -21.36
N ARG A 112 -11.39 -11.14 -20.88
CA ARG A 112 -11.41 -12.39 -21.64
C ARG A 112 -12.11 -13.45 -20.81
N ASP A 113 -13.11 -14.10 -21.40
CA ASP A 113 -13.96 -15.07 -20.70
C ASP A 113 -14.49 -14.49 -19.37
N GLU A 114 -14.94 -13.23 -19.43
CA GLU A 114 -15.51 -12.47 -18.30
C GLU A 114 -14.54 -12.23 -17.13
N LYS A 115 -13.23 -12.45 -17.35
CA LYS A 115 -12.16 -12.16 -16.38
C LYS A 115 -11.27 -11.03 -16.87
N ALA A 116 -10.77 -10.22 -15.95
CA ALA A 116 -9.77 -9.21 -16.25
C ALA A 116 -8.53 -9.88 -16.86
N PHE A 117 -8.11 -9.43 -18.05
CA PHE A 117 -7.04 -10.06 -18.80
C PHE A 117 -5.85 -9.13 -19.01
N ASN A 118 -6.08 -7.92 -19.54
CA ASN A 118 -5.04 -6.93 -19.80
C ASN A 118 -5.51 -5.53 -19.42
N GLY A 119 -4.59 -4.69 -18.97
CA GLY A 119 -4.86 -3.27 -18.73
C GLY A 119 -5.32 -2.98 -17.31
N TYR A 120 -6.06 -1.88 -17.13
CA TYR A 120 -6.39 -1.31 -15.83
C TYR A 120 -7.85 -1.57 -15.48
N PHE A 121 -8.08 -1.96 -14.23
CA PHE A 121 -9.41 -2.22 -13.70
C PHE A 121 -9.54 -1.53 -12.36
N ILE A 122 -10.46 -0.57 -12.28
CA ILE A 122 -10.83 0.12 -11.06
C ILE A 122 -12.09 -0.51 -10.46
N SER A 123 -12.15 -0.50 -9.14
CA SER A 123 -13.31 -0.89 -8.35
C SER A 123 -13.34 -0.08 -7.06
N GLN A 124 -14.53 0.16 -6.52
CA GLN A 124 -14.69 0.77 -5.20
C GLN A 124 -14.37 -0.24 -4.09
N VAL A 125 -13.67 0.19 -3.04
CA VAL A 125 -13.35 -0.61 -1.84
C VAL A 125 -13.46 0.25 -0.59
N GLY A 126 -14.37 -0.09 0.33
CA GLY A 126 -14.59 0.71 1.55
C GLY A 126 -14.82 2.19 1.25
N ASN A 127 -13.99 3.05 1.84
CA ASN A 127 -13.94 4.50 1.63
C ASN A 127 -12.95 4.94 0.53
N GLY A 128 -12.58 4.04 -0.38
CA GLY A 128 -11.59 4.31 -1.42
C GLY A 128 -11.82 3.51 -2.69
N PHE A 129 -10.78 3.49 -3.51
CA PHE A 129 -10.79 2.84 -4.82
C PHE A 129 -9.52 2.01 -4.99
N LEU A 130 -9.69 0.91 -5.70
CA LEU A 130 -8.64 -0.03 -6.00
C LEU A 130 -8.48 -0.13 -7.51
N THR A 131 -7.30 0.16 -8.02
CA THR A 131 -6.94 -0.06 -9.42
C THR A 131 -5.95 -1.21 -9.53
N LYS A 132 -6.36 -2.30 -10.18
CA LYS A 132 -5.50 -3.44 -10.52
C LYS A 132 -5.06 -3.35 -11.98
N THR A 133 -3.78 -3.60 -12.23
CA THR A 133 -3.23 -3.71 -13.58
C THR A 133 -2.96 -5.17 -13.90
N TYR A 134 -3.56 -5.66 -14.98
CA TYR A 134 -3.41 -7.03 -15.44
C TYR A 134 -2.52 -7.11 -16.68
N LYS A 135 -1.76 -8.20 -16.75
CA LYS A 135 -1.07 -8.64 -17.96
C LYS A 135 -1.24 -10.15 -18.10
N ASP A 136 -1.81 -10.58 -19.22
CA ASP A 136 -2.07 -11.99 -19.52
C ASP A 136 -2.85 -12.71 -18.40
N GLY A 137 -3.83 -12.02 -17.81
CA GLY A 137 -4.67 -12.53 -16.72
C GLY A 137 -4.01 -12.52 -15.34
N LYS A 138 -2.77 -12.04 -15.21
CA LYS A 138 -2.06 -11.93 -13.93
C LYS A 138 -2.00 -10.48 -13.44
N THR A 139 -2.22 -10.27 -12.15
CA THR A 139 -2.04 -8.97 -11.48
C THR A 139 -0.55 -8.61 -11.48
N THR A 140 -0.21 -7.42 -11.97
CA THR A 140 1.17 -6.91 -12.03
C THR A 140 1.38 -5.63 -11.21
N LYS A 141 0.31 -4.90 -10.94
CA LYS A 141 0.34 -3.69 -10.13
C LYS A 141 -1.01 -3.49 -9.47
N ILE A 142 -0.98 -2.95 -8.26
CA ILE A 142 -2.12 -2.55 -7.49
C ILE A 142 -1.89 -1.14 -6.98
N VAL A 143 -2.92 -0.31 -7.12
CA VAL A 143 -2.95 1.05 -6.61
C VAL A 143 -4.20 1.19 -5.74
N GLY A 144 -4.03 1.52 -4.46
CA GLY A 144 -5.12 1.81 -3.54
C GLY A 144 -5.19 3.30 -3.27
N ASP A 145 -6.29 3.95 -3.63
CA ASP A 145 -6.59 5.36 -3.41
C ASP A 145 -7.59 5.48 -2.26
N MET A 146 -7.12 5.89 -1.08
CA MET A 146 -7.92 5.92 0.15
C MET A 146 -8.28 7.34 0.56
N PHE A 147 -9.55 7.56 0.90
CA PHE A 147 -10.08 8.86 1.27
C PHE A 147 -10.64 8.86 2.70
N ALA A 148 -10.22 9.82 3.52
CA ALA A 148 -10.91 10.20 4.74
C ALA A 148 -11.18 11.71 4.71
N MET A 149 -12.03 12.22 5.62
CA MET A 149 -12.64 13.57 5.52
C MET A 149 -11.70 14.69 5.02
N HIS A 150 -10.42 14.69 5.42
CA HIS A 150 -9.42 15.67 4.99
C HIS A 150 -8.09 15.04 4.54
N TYR A 151 -8.12 13.76 4.17
CA TYR A 151 -6.93 12.96 3.94
C TYR A 151 -7.08 12.10 2.69
N TYR A 152 -6.05 12.12 1.86
CA TYR A 152 -5.88 11.21 0.73
C TYR A 152 -4.51 10.58 0.83
N ASN A 153 -4.45 9.27 0.67
CA ASN A 153 -3.19 8.57 0.51
C ASN A 153 -3.33 7.52 -0.58
N ARG A 154 -2.27 7.38 -1.37
CA ARG A 154 -2.14 6.35 -2.38
C ARG A 154 -1.05 5.37 -1.99
N TYR A 155 -1.43 4.11 -1.97
CA TYR A 155 -0.52 2.97 -1.87
C TYR A 155 -0.30 2.39 -3.25
N THR A 156 0.90 1.91 -3.54
CA THR A 156 1.23 1.23 -4.79
C THR A 156 2.07 0.00 -4.51
N ALA A 157 1.56 -1.16 -4.89
CA ALA A 157 2.29 -2.42 -4.94
C ALA A 157 2.53 -2.79 -6.41
N GLU A 158 3.78 -2.98 -6.82
CA GLU A 158 4.14 -3.24 -8.21
C GLU A 158 5.13 -4.39 -8.33
N LEU A 159 4.84 -5.32 -9.23
CA LEU A 159 5.77 -6.39 -9.59
C LEU A 159 6.87 -5.84 -10.50
N ARG A 160 8.12 -5.90 -10.04
CA ARG A 160 9.32 -5.57 -10.81
C ARG A 160 10.20 -6.79 -10.95
N GLY A 161 10.03 -7.51 -12.05
CA GLY A 161 10.67 -8.81 -12.24
C GLY A 161 10.02 -9.86 -11.34
N LYS A 162 10.73 -10.33 -10.31
CA LYS A 162 10.21 -11.30 -9.32
C LYS A 162 9.91 -10.68 -7.96
N ASP A 163 10.22 -9.40 -7.80
CA ASP A 163 10.13 -8.70 -6.53
C ASP A 163 8.92 -7.77 -6.57
N ILE A 164 8.29 -7.60 -5.42
CA ILE A 164 7.18 -6.65 -5.26
C ILE A 164 7.71 -5.44 -4.53
N PHE A 165 7.43 -4.28 -5.10
CA PHE A 165 7.74 -2.99 -4.50
C PHE A 165 6.45 -2.36 -3.99
N PHE A 166 6.38 -2.17 -2.67
CA PHE A 166 5.32 -1.43 -2.02
C PHE A 166 5.80 -0.01 -1.72
N SER A 167 4.98 0.99 -2.00
CA SER A 167 5.27 2.41 -1.74
C SER A 167 3.98 3.14 -1.37
N TYR A 168 4.10 4.28 -0.71
CA TYR A 168 2.96 5.16 -0.42
C TYR A 168 3.34 6.63 -0.62
N THR A 169 2.35 7.47 -0.95
CA THR A 169 2.61 8.85 -1.40
C THR A 169 3.23 9.77 -0.35
N GLU A 170 3.02 9.50 0.94
CA GLU A 170 3.56 10.32 2.04
C GLU A 170 5.04 10.02 2.39
N ALA A 171 5.63 8.94 1.87
CA ALA A 171 7.08 8.69 1.94
C ALA A 171 7.63 8.33 0.54
N PRO A 172 7.77 9.32 -0.34
CA PRO A 172 8.11 9.11 -1.75
C PRO A 172 9.53 8.55 -1.97
N ASP A 173 10.40 8.67 -0.97
CA ASP A 173 11.77 8.16 -0.98
C ASP A 173 11.93 6.80 -0.30
N SER A 174 10.82 6.22 0.19
CA SER A 174 10.81 4.92 0.86
C SER A 174 9.97 3.89 0.12
N ALA A 175 10.36 2.62 0.23
CA ALA A 175 9.62 1.49 -0.31
C ALA A 175 9.84 0.24 0.55
N LEU A 176 8.90 -0.70 0.52
CA LEU A 176 9.16 -2.08 0.92
C LEU A 176 9.46 -2.90 -0.32
N ARG A 177 10.47 -3.76 -0.24
CA ARG A 177 10.76 -4.76 -1.26
C ARG A 177 10.48 -6.14 -0.68
N ILE A 178 9.56 -6.85 -1.32
CA ILE A 178 9.11 -8.17 -0.90
C ILE A 178 9.57 -9.17 -1.97
N PHE A 179 10.30 -10.20 -1.57
CA PHE A 179 10.86 -11.19 -2.48
C PHE A 179 11.02 -12.54 -1.80
N SER A 180 11.13 -13.60 -2.60
CA SER A 180 11.42 -14.94 -2.08
C SER A 180 12.89 -15.31 -2.27
N LYS A 181 13.52 -15.86 -1.23
CA LYS A 181 14.87 -16.42 -1.29
C LYS A 181 14.93 -17.66 -0.40
N ASN A 182 15.47 -18.77 -0.92
CA ASN A 182 15.57 -20.04 -0.19
C ASN A 182 14.23 -20.51 0.41
N ALA A 183 13.13 -20.35 -0.34
CA ALA A 183 11.76 -20.66 0.09
C ALA A 183 11.28 -19.91 1.35
N LYS A 184 11.85 -18.73 1.62
CA LYS A 184 11.41 -17.80 2.66
C LYS A 184 11.04 -16.45 2.03
N THR A 185 10.05 -15.78 2.61
CA THR A 185 9.64 -14.42 2.22
C THR A 185 10.51 -13.39 2.94
N TYR A 186 11.28 -12.64 2.18
CA TYR A 186 12.06 -11.51 2.68
C TYR A 186 11.29 -10.23 2.41
N ILE A 187 11.30 -9.36 3.42
CA ILE A 187 10.77 -8.01 3.34
C ILE A 187 11.93 -7.11 3.75
N GLU A 188 12.32 -6.23 2.86
CA GLU A 188 13.33 -5.20 3.09
C GLU A 188 12.63 -3.84 3.08
N ILE A 189 13.02 -2.95 4.01
CA ILE A 189 12.69 -1.52 3.86
C ILE A 189 13.84 -0.82 3.15
N LEU A 190 13.47 -0.02 2.15
CA LEU A 190 14.35 0.79 1.33
C LEU A 190 14.10 2.26 1.64
N VAL A 191 15.16 3.02 1.89
CA VAL A 191 15.13 4.50 1.95
C VAL A 191 16.18 5.01 0.97
N ASN A 192 15.80 5.90 0.05
CA ASN A 192 16.68 6.39 -1.01
C ASN A 192 17.36 5.24 -1.80
N ASN A 193 16.59 4.16 -2.06
CA ASN A 193 17.05 2.90 -2.69
C ASN A 193 18.15 2.13 -1.93
N LYS A 194 18.41 2.44 -0.65
CA LYS A 194 19.31 1.68 0.22
C LYS A 194 18.50 0.82 1.18
N VAL A 195 18.92 -0.43 1.41
CA VAL A 195 18.29 -1.30 2.41
C VAL A 195 18.64 -0.79 3.80
N VAL A 196 17.61 -0.53 4.61
CA VAL A 196 17.75 -0.02 5.99
C VAL A 196 17.04 -0.90 7.03
N GLY A 197 16.56 -2.08 6.64
CA GLY A 197 15.95 -3.04 7.57
C GLY A 197 15.40 -4.27 6.86
N ASP A 198 15.26 -5.36 7.61
CA ASP A 198 14.82 -6.66 7.08
C ASP A 198 14.12 -7.54 8.14
N ASN A 199 13.20 -8.39 7.68
CA ASN A 199 12.39 -9.26 8.55
C ASN A 199 13.10 -10.58 8.96
N HIS A 200 14.37 -10.75 8.61
CA HIS A 200 15.17 -11.94 8.88
C HIS A 200 16.43 -11.60 9.69
N PHE A 201 16.30 -10.64 10.61
CA PHE A 201 17.36 -10.17 11.48
C PHE A 201 17.75 -11.24 12.52
N SER A 202 19.04 -11.34 12.84
CA SER A 202 19.58 -12.26 13.86
C SER A 202 20.39 -11.54 14.93
N TYR A 203 20.57 -12.15 16.10
CA TYR A 203 21.46 -11.62 17.15
C TYR A 203 22.89 -11.42 16.65
N ASP A 204 23.42 -12.34 15.83
CA ASP A 204 24.74 -12.19 15.21
C ASP A 204 24.84 -10.93 14.33
N ALA A 205 23.76 -10.58 13.63
CA ALA A 205 23.68 -9.36 12.84
C ALA A 205 23.63 -8.10 13.73
N ILE A 206 23.03 -8.19 14.93
CA ILE A 206 23.07 -7.09 15.91
C ILE A 206 24.52 -6.79 16.33
N LEU A 207 25.35 -7.82 16.50
CA LEU A 207 26.74 -7.67 16.94
C LEU A 207 27.70 -7.25 15.82
N GLN A 208 27.26 -7.23 14.56
CA GLN A 208 28.04 -6.86 13.38
C GLN A 208 27.47 -5.60 12.72
N MET A 209 27.31 -4.53 13.50
CA MET A 209 26.74 -3.27 13.01
C MET A 209 27.61 -2.64 11.92
N GLN A 210 26.95 -2.00 10.96
CA GLN A 210 27.64 -1.15 9.99
C GLN A 210 28.14 0.14 10.65
N PRO A 211 29.20 0.79 10.14
CA PRO A 211 29.69 2.07 10.65
C PRO A 211 28.68 3.20 10.59
N ASP A 212 28.52 3.95 11.68
CA ASP A 212 27.59 5.10 11.81
C ASP A 212 26.11 4.73 11.59
N PHE A 213 25.65 3.65 12.22
CA PHE A 213 24.27 3.16 12.11
C PHE A 213 23.52 3.24 13.43
N VAL A 214 22.20 3.25 13.31
CA VAL A 214 21.22 3.05 14.37
C VAL A 214 20.51 1.73 14.08
N LEU A 215 20.39 0.87 15.08
CA LEU A 215 19.68 -0.40 15.03
C LEU A 215 18.54 -0.39 16.03
N LYS A 216 17.33 -0.70 15.55
CA LYS A 216 16.15 -1.00 16.36
C LYS A 216 15.75 -2.45 16.07
N ALA A 217 15.61 -3.27 17.11
CA ALA A 217 15.15 -4.64 16.95
C ALA A 217 14.02 -4.95 17.94
N PHE A 218 13.07 -5.75 17.45
CA PHE A 218 11.85 -6.12 18.16
C PHE A 218 11.67 -7.64 18.09
N LYS A 219 11.05 -8.20 19.12
CA LYS A 219 10.57 -9.58 19.13
C LYS A 219 9.04 -9.56 19.09
N ILE A 220 8.46 -10.23 18.11
CA ILE A 220 7.00 -10.33 17.90
C ILE A 220 6.70 -11.80 17.61
N ASN A 221 5.80 -12.42 18.38
CA ASN A 221 5.43 -13.84 18.24
C ASN A 221 6.63 -14.81 18.13
N GLY A 222 7.73 -14.52 18.84
CA GLY A 222 8.95 -15.33 18.82
C GLY A 222 9.91 -15.03 17.66
N GLN A 223 9.50 -14.25 16.66
CA GLN A 223 10.35 -13.80 15.56
C GLN A 223 11.05 -12.49 15.90
N ILE A 224 12.31 -12.36 15.49
CA ILE A 224 13.08 -11.12 15.60
C ILE A 224 12.99 -10.36 14.29
N ILE A 225 12.62 -9.09 14.39
CA ILE A 225 12.57 -8.14 13.29
C ILE A 225 13.53 -7.01 13.62
N GLY A 226 14.38 -6.64 12.67
CA GLY A 226 15.40 -5.63 12.86
C GLY A 226 15.39 -4.58 11.77
N VAL A 227 15.65 -3.35 12.18
CA VAL A 227 15.77 -2.21 11.29
C VAL A 227 17.08 -1.52 11.62
N SER A 228 17.99 -1.47 10.64
CA SER A 228 19.31 -0.86 10.79
C SER A 228 19.52 0.17 9.70
N THR A 229 19.59 1.44 10.11
CA THR A 229 19.72 2.57 9.21
C THR A 229 20.96 3.39 9.53
N SER A 230 21.51 4.09 8.56
CA SER A 230 22.60 5.03 8.81
C SER A 230 22.10 6.19 9.67
N LYS A 231 22.98 6.77 10.51
CA LYS A 231 22.64 7.87 11.44
C LYS A 231 22.08 9.12 10.75
N ASP A 232 22.32 9.28 9.45
CA ASP A 232 21.81 10.39 8.62
C ASP A 232 20.38 10.19 8.11
N ILE A 233 19.80 9.00 8.29
CA ILE A 233 18.41 8.71 7.95
C ILE A 233 17.56 8.90 9.20
N ASP A 234 16.68 9.89 9.15
CA ASP A 234 15.71 10.14 10.19
C ASP A 234 14.65 9.03 10.22
N PHE A 235 14.53 8.34 11.36
CA PHE A 235 13.52 7.30 11.54
C PHE A 235 12.10 7.88 11.52
N ASP A 236 11.94 9.09 12.06
CA ASP A 236 10.63 9.69 12.29
C ASP A 236 10.02 10.15 10.96
N SER A 237 10.85 10.62 10.02
CA SER A 237 10.41 10.96 8.66
C SER A 237 9.89 9.75 7.85
N HIS A 238 10.19 8.53 8.28
CA HIS A 238 9.76 7.29 7.62
C HIS A 238 8.92 6.38 8.53
N GLN A 239 8.42 6.89 9.65
CA GLN A 239 7.71 6.10 10.67
C GLN A 239 6.59 5.25 10.08
N SER A 240 5.75 5.79 9.19
CA SER A 240 4.65 5.03 8.59
C SER A 240 5.12 3.88 7.72
N MET A 241 6.26 4.00 7.04
CA MET A 241 6.86 2.89 6.29
C MET A 241 7.41 1.83 7.23
N PHE A 242 8.02 2.22 8.34
CA PHE A 242 8.47 1.27 9.36
C PHE A 242 7.30 0.51 10.00
N MET A 243 6.18 1.19 10.27
CA MET A 243 4.97 0.52 10.78
C MET A 243 4.42 -0.49 9.76
N LEU A 244 4.34 -0.12 8.48
CA LEU A 244 3.93 -1.04 7.41
C LEU A 244 4.90 -2.22 7.25
N PHE A 245 6.21 -1.94 7.31
CA PHE A 245 7.23 -2.97 7.30
C PHE A 245 7.02 -3.97 8.44
N GLN A 246 6.83 -3.49 9.67
CA GLN A 246 6.58 -4.33 10.83
C GLN A 246 5.31 -5.15 10.65
N ARG A 247 4.21 -4.53 10.18
CA ARG A 247 2.94 -5.22 9.90
C ARG A 247 3.11 -6.35 8.89
N PHE A 248 3.83 -6.10 7.80
CA PHE A 248 4.09 -7.12 6.79
C PHE A 248 5.05 -8.20 7.31
N ALA A 249 6.06 -7.82 8.10
CA ALA A 249 7.05 -8.73 8.64
C ALA A 249 6.45 -9.78 9.60
N VAL A 250 5.40 -9.43 10.33
CA VAL A 250 4.70 -10.34 11.26
C VAL A 250 3.53 -11.09 10.63
N SER A 251 3.00 -10.59 9.50
CA SER A 251 1.83 -11.16 8.85
C SER A 251 2.03 -12.64 8.52
N SER A 252 1.24 -13.49 9.17
CA SER A 252 1.20 -14.93 8.88
C SER A 252 0.86 -15.21 7.42
N GLN A 253 0.07 -14.34 6.78
CA GLN A 253 -0.27 -14.45 5.35
C GLN A 253 0.96 -14.25 4.43
N LEU A 254 1.97 -13.47 4.83
CA LEU A 254 3.22 -13.35 4.04
C LEU A 254 4.25 -14.41 4.42
N ASN A 255 4.25 -14.86 5.67
CA ASN A 255 5.23 -15.80 6.21
C ASN A 255 4.89 -17.28 5.96
N SER A 256 3.61 -17.63 5.79
CA SER A 256 3.16 -19.03 5.63
C SER A 256 3.08 -19.51 4.18
N PHE A 257 3.09 -18.58 3.22
CA PHE A 257 2.87 -18.94 1.82
C PHE A 257 4.16 -19.39 1.13
N LYS A 258 4.04 -20.52 0.42
CA LYS A 258 5.05 -21.00 -0.54
C LYS A 258 4.62 -20.53 -1.92
N TYR A 259 5.27 -19.50 -2.45
CA TYR A 259 4.89 -18.93 -3.74
C TYR A 259 5.72 -19.54 -4.88
N ASP A 260 5.03 -20.09 -5.88
CA ASP A 260 5.62 -20.39 -7.19
C ASP A 260 5.57 -19.16 -8.13
N GLU A 261 4.62 -18.24 -7.92
CA GLU A 261 4.35 -17.07 -8.76
C GLU A 261 4.16 -15.76 -7.93
N PRO A 262 4.95 -14.71 -8.16
CA PRO A 262 4.85 -13.45 -7.41
C PRO A 262 3.54 -12.68 -7.55
N SER A 263 2.78 -12.87 -8.65
CA SER A 263 1.50 -12.19 -8.85
C SER A 263 0.48 -12.52 -7.77
N ASP A 264 0.57 -13.71 -7.17
CA ASP A 264 -0.39 -14.18 -6.16
C ASP A 264 -0.19 -13.45 -4.82
N ILE A 265 1.02 -12.95 -4.55
CA ILE A 265 1.32 -12.14 -3.37
C ILE A 265 0.62 -10.78 -3.47
N LEU A 266 0.57 -10.18 -4.67
CA LEU A 266 -0.02 -8.85 -4.85
C LEU A 266 -1.47 -8.82 -4.40
N ASP A 267 -2.26 -9.83 -4.77
CA ASP A 267 -3.68 -9.88 -4.39
C ASP A 267 -3.86 -10.05 -2.86
N ASN A 268 -2.99 -10.81 -2.19
CA ASN A 268 -3.01 -10.99 -0.74
C ASN A 268 -2.53 -9.75 0.03
N LEU A 269 -1.62 -8.94 -0.54
CA LEU A 269 -1.16 -7.70 0.11
C LEU A 269 -2.29 -6.74 0.41
N LEU A 270 -3.36 -6.77 -0.39
CA LEU A 270 -4.54 -5.95 -0.13
C LEU A 270 -5.32 -6.41 1.08
N GLU A 271 -5.47 -7.71 1.27
CA GLU A 271 -6.14 -8.26 2.45
C GLU A 271 -5.40 -7.76 3.69
N ILE A 272 -4.07 -7.82 3.71
CA ILE A 272 -3.26 -7.33 4.83
C ILE A 272 -3.41 -5.82 5.05
N LEU A 273 -3.54 -5.01 4.01
CA LEU A 273 -3.69 -3.55 4.15
C LEU A 273 -5.07 -3.15 4.67
N PHE A 274 -6.11 -3.91 4.31
CA PHE A 274 -7.51 -3.61 4.61
C PHE A 274 -8.08 -4.42 5.78
N GLU A 275 -7.36 -5.41 6.30
CA GLU A 275 -7.73 -6.10 7.54
C GLU A 275 -7.76 -5.06 8.68
N GLU A 276 -8.83 -5.05 9.47
CA GLU A 276 -8.87 -4.26 10.71
C GLU A 276 -7.79 -4.78 11.67
N ASP A 277 -7.16 -3.87 12.41
CA ASP A 277 -5.99 -4.12 13.28
C ASP A 277 -6.04 -5.50 13.94
N THR A 278 -5.10 -6.37 13.58
CA THR A 278 -4.91 -7.63 14.26
C THR A 278 -4.16 -7.34 15.57
N ASP A 279 -4.63 -7.93 16.67
CA ASP A 279 -3.99 -7.88 18.01
C ASP A 279 -2.50 -8.30 18.00
N GLU A 280 -2.00 -8.84 16.88
CA GLU A 280 -0.63 -9.33 16.70
C GLU A 280 0.45 -8.23 16.82
N PHE A 281 0.11 -6.96 16.57
CA PHE A 281 1.07 -5.86 16.67
C PHE A 281 1.26 -5.33 18.09
N ASP A 282 0.23 -5.43 18.93
CA ASP A 282 0.27 -4.96 20.32
C ASP A 282 1.28 -5.73 21.18
N ASP A 283 1.70 -6.92 20.74
CA ASP A 283 2.68 -7.76 21.41
C ASP A 283 4.14 -7.45 21.04
N ALA A 284 4.40 -6.43 20.23
CA ALA A 284 5.76 -6.08 19.82
C ALA A 284 6.62 -5.57 20.99
N LYS A 285 7.70 -6.29 21.31
CA LYS A 285 8.62 -5.95 22.42
C LYS A 285 9.98 -5.58 21.90
N ILE A 286 10.51 -4.44 22.35
CA ILE A 286 11.86 -3.99 21.98
C ILE A 286 12.87 -4.96 22.61
N ILE A 287 13.86 -5.40 21.82
CA ILE A 287 15.00 -6.17 22.31
C ILE A 287 16.33 -5.46 22.09
N ALA A 288 16.41 -4.48 21.18
CA ALA A 288 17.61 -3.66 21.04
C ALA A 288 17.29 -2.26 20.51
N PHE A 289 18.03 -1.29 21.03
CA PHE A 289 18.24 0.03 20.44
C PHE A 289 19.72 0.34 20.56
N LEU A 290 20.47 0.31 19.46
CA LEU A 290 21.93 0.49 19.47
C LEU A 290 22.36 1.52 18.44
N THR A 291 23.48 2.17 18.70
CA THR A 291 24.21 3.03 17.75
C THR A 291 25.63 2.53 17.60
N SER A 292 26.21 2.66 16.42
CA SER A 292 27.59 2.30 16.14
C SER A 292 28.47 3.50 15.80
N ASP A 293 29.76 3.37 16.07
CA ASP A 293 30.79 4.35 15.70
C ASP A 293 31.21 4.23 14.21
N GLU A 294 32.16 5.06 13.79
CA GLU A 294 32.78 5.08 12.44
C GLU A 294 33.47 3.74 12.04
N LYS A 295 33.59 2.77 12.95
CA LYS A 295 34.17 1.44 12.69
C LYS A 295 33.15 0.31 12.80
N GLY A 296 31.89 0.63 13.12
CA GLY A 296 30.82 -0.36 13.31
C GLY A 296 30.82 -1.01 14.69
N ALA A 297 31.60 -0.50 15.65
CA ALA A 297 31.53 -0.97 17.04
C ALA A 297 30.33 -0.33 17.76
N ILE A 298 29.67 -1.06 18.65
CA ILE A 298 28.56 -0.53 19.46
C ILE A 298 29.08 0.63 20.31
N GLU A 299 28.51 1.81 20.10
CA GLU A 299 28.86 3.06 20.77
C GLU A 299 27.92 3.30 21.97
N ASN A 300 26.62 3.35 21.73
CA ASN A 300 25.60 3.60 22.76
C ASN A 300 24.37 2.73 22.56
N GLY A 301 23.62 2.49 23.63
CA GLY A 301 22.28 1.92 23.57
C GLY A 301 22.05 0.76 24.53
N ILE A 302 21.06 -0.08 24.24
CA ILE A 302 20.64 -1.19 25.06
C ILE A 302 20.28 -2.41 24.19
N ILE A 303 20.58 -3.60 24.70
CA ILE A 303 20.20 -4.88 24.11
C ILE A 303 19.75 -5.85 25.19
N TRP A 304 18.81 -6.72 24.86
CA TRP A 304 18.41 -7.92 25.58
C TRP A 304 18.59 -9.13 24.67
N GLU A 305 19.28 -10.15 25.16
CA GLU A 305 19.55 -11.40 24.46
C GLU A 305 18.95 -12.58 25.23
N GLU A 306 18.13 -13.37 24.56
CA GLU A 306 17.46 -14.53 25.15
C GLU A 306 18.47 -15.63 25.50
N GLU A 307 18.42 -16.14 26.75
CA GLU A 307 19.19 -17.31 27.16
C GLU A 307 18.30 -18.55 27.31
N ASN A 308 17.13 -18.40 27.95
CA ASN A 308 16.25 -19.53 28.24
C ASN A 308 14.78 -19.08 28.40
N GLY A 309 14.01 -19.22 27.32
CA GLY A 309 12.61 -18.83 27.29
C GLY A 309 12.45 -17.32 27.53
N ASP A 310 11.72 -16.94 28.57
CA ASP A 310 11.49 -15.52 28.84
C ASP A 310 12.64 -14.82 29.59
N GLN A 311 13.70 -15.55 29.97
CA GLN A 311 14.88 -15.00 30.65
C GLN A 311 16.02 -14.70 29.67
N GLY A 312 16.67 -13.56 29.86
CA GLY A 312 17.80 -13.14 29.05
C GLY A 312 18.75 -12.20 29.77
N ILE A 313 19.89 -11.94 29.14
CA ILE A 313 20.89 -10.97 29.58
C ILE A 313 20.61 -9.65 28.88
N TYR A 314 20.54 -8.56 29.64
CA TYR A 314 20.58 -7.22 29.05
C TYR A 314 21.94 -6.56 29.27
N LYS A 315 22.35 -5.73 28.31
CA LYS A 315 23.54 -4.87 28.37
C LYS A 315 23.17 -3.46 27.96
N ILE A 316 23.71 -2.48 28.69
CA ILE A 316 23.61 -1.06 28.38
C ILE A 316 25.01 -0.55 28.01
N TYR A 317 25.11 0.08 26.85
CA TYR A 317 26.34 0.65 26.30
C TYR A 317 26.31 2.17 26.38
N LYS A 318 27.46 2.76 26.73
CA LYS A 318 27.74 4.20 26.62
C LYS A 318 29.21 4.41 26.28
N ASP A 319 29.49 5.26 25.30
CA ASP A 319 30.84 5.59 24.82
C ASP A 319 31.70 4.33 24.52
N GLY A 320 31.09 3.33 23.90
CA GLY A 320 31.74 2.08 23.51
C GLY A 320 31.95 1.06 24.64
N LYS A 321 31.37 1.28 25.83
CA LYS A 321 31.57 0.43 27.01
C LYS A 321 30.24 -0.04 27.60
N VAL A 322 30.21 -1.26 28.11
CA VAL A 322 29.10 -1.76 28.92
C VAL A 322 29.13 -1.05 30.28
N ILE A 323 28.11 -0.24 30.56
CA ILE A 323 27.95 0.47 31.83
C ILE A 323 27.03 -0.26 32.82
N LYS A 324 26.19 -1.18 32.31
CA LYS A 324 25.30 -2.01 33.12
C LYS A 324 25.02 -3.32 32.40
N GLU A 325 24.96 -4.39 33.17
CA GLU A 325 24.60 -5.73 32.69
C GLU A 325 23.79 -6.44 33.78
N GLY A 326 22.85 -7.29 33.38
CA GLY A 326 22.11 -8.12 34.32
C GLY A 326 21.15 -9.08 33.62
N MET A 327 20.51 -9.92 34.44
CA MET A 327 19.43 -10.80 33.98
C MET A 327 18.09 -10.08 34.09
N SER A 328 17.22 -10.25 33.10
CA SER A 328 15.83 -9.79 33.18
C SER A 328 14.91 -10.66 32.33
N THR A 329 13.62 -10.65 32.65
CA THR A 329 12.63 -11.08 31.67
C THR A 329 12.53 -10.07 30.53
N LEU A 330 12.00 -10.48 29.37
CA LEU A 330 11.71 -9.54 28.28
C LEU A 330 10.68 -8.47 28.71
N ASN A 331 9.71 -8.82 29.57
CA ASN A 331 8.73 -7.86 30.09
C ASN A 331 9.36 -6.85 31.05
N ASP A 332 10.23 -7.30 31.95
CA ASP A 332 10.93 -6.40 32.86
C ASP A 332 11.89 -5.47 32.09
N PHE A 333 12.49 -5.98 31.01
CA PHE A 333 13.32 -5.20 30.11
C PHE A 333 12.56 -4.02 29.50
N GLN A 334 11.29 -4.19 29.12
CA GLN A 334 10.46 -3.09 28.59
C GLN A 334 10.28 -1.93 29.58
N ASN A 335 10.38 -2.21 30.88
CA ASN A 335 10.18 -1.24 31.96
C ASN A 335 11.47 -0.56 32.42
N LEU A 336 12.63 -0.91 31.84
CA LEU A 336 13.86 -0.18 32.09
C LEU A 336 13.66 1.25 31.59
N LYS A 337 13.70 2.23 32.52
CA LYS A 337 13.48 3.63 32.17
C LYS A 337 14.51 4.09 31.15
N TYR A 338 14.03 4.26 29.92
CA TYR A 338 14.80 4.77 28.79
C TYR A 338 15.28 6.22 29.02
N GLU A 339 14.61 6.97 29.89
CA GLU A 339 14.94 8.36 30.24
C GLU A 339 16.35 8.54 30.82
N ASP A 340 16.93 7.51 31.46
CA ASP A 340 18.32 7.58 31.97
C ASP A 340 19.38 7.28 30.87
N LEU A 341 18.94 6.87 29.66
CA LEU A 341 19.80 6.46 28.54
C LEU A 341 19.78 7.45 27.37
N PHE A 342 18.76 8.31 27.28
CA PHE A 342 18.55 9.22 26.15
C PHE A 342 18.57 10.71 26.54
N GLU A 343 19.60 11.16 27.25
CA GLU A 343 20.07 12.56 27.08
C GLU A 343 20.85 12.63 25.75
N PHE A 344 20.15 12.46 24.63
CA PHE A 344 20.65 12.85 23.31
C PHE A 344 19.89 14.12 22.91
N GLU A 345 20.43 15.27 23.30
CA GLU A 345 20.06 16.57 22.72
C GLU A 345 20.78 16.80 21.38
#